data_AF-A0A161VYQ5-F1
#
_entry.id   AF-A0A161VYQ5-F1
#
_cell.length_a   1.000
_cell.length_b   1.000
_cell.length_c   1.000
_cell.angle_alpha   90.00
_cell.angle_beta   90.00
_cell.angle_gamma   90.00
#
_symmetry.space_group_name_H-M   'P 1'
#
loop_
_entity.id
_entity.type
_entity.pdbx_description
1 polymer ?
#
loop_
_entity_poly.entity_id
_entity_poly.type
_entity_poly.pdbx_seq_one_letter_code
_entity_poly.pdbx_strand_id
1 'polypeptide(L)'
;MGKFYQFAKAIVYCFIKPLFRVEVIGKEHFPMDGAVLLCSNHINNLDPPTIGIVSPRQLRFMAKEELFKIPVFSLIVRALGAFPVKRGFSDREALRTGLKILKEREVLAIFPEGTRSKTGELGKGLAGAGFFALRSDCVVLPCAVVSSYKPFRKTKVIFGPAIDFTSYRNKKISAEEATDKIMTEIRNLLEKYR
;
A
#
# COMPACT_ATOMS: atom_id res chain seq x y z
N MET A 1 -8.21 0.52 16.85
CA MET A 1 -6.73 0.48 16.71
C MET A 1 -6.13 0.00 18.02
N GLY A 2 -5.26 -1.03 18.02
CA GLY A 2 -4.64 -1.53 19.26
C GLY A 2 -3.57 -0.60 19.83
N LYS A 3 -3.45 -0.52 21.16
CA LYS A 3 -2.44 0.30 21.86
C LYS A 3 -1.00 -0.03 21.41
N PHE A 4 -0.72 -1.30 21.15
CA PHE A 4 0.58 -1.77 20.65
C PHE A 4 0.93 -1.25 19.26
N TYR A 5 -0.03 -1.23 18.33
CA TYR A 5 0.17 -0.69 16.97
C TYR A 5 0.56 0.79 17.03
N GLN A 6 -0.12 1.58 17.85
CA GLN A 6 0.17 3.01 17.99
C GLN A 6 1.55 3.24 18.62
N PHE A 7 1.92 2.45 19.62
CA PHE A 7 3.25 2.51 20.22
C PHE A 7 4.36 2.16 19.21
N ALA A 8 4.23 1.03 18.51
CA ALA A 8 5.18 0.62 17.49
C ALA A 8 5.28 1.66 16.36
N LYS A 9 4.14 2.17 15.89
CA LYS A 9 4.09 3.24 14.88
C LYS A 9 4.80 4.50 15.36
N ALA A 10 4.59 4.92 16.61
CA ALA A 10 5.26 6.09 17.17
C ALA A 10 6.78 5.92 17.24
N ILE A 11 7.25 4.75 17.68
CA ILE A 11 8.69 4.42 17.67
C ILE A 11 9.24 4.54 16.24
N VAL A 12 8.65 3.80 15.30
CA VAL A 12 9.13 3.78 13.91
C VAL A 12 9.08 5.20 13.29
N TYR A 13 8.05 5.98 13.61
CA TYR A 13 7.92 7.37 13.18
C TYR A 13 9.08 8.24 13.68
N CYS A 14 9.42 8.15 14.97
CA CYS A 14 10.50 8.92 15.59
C CYS A 14 11.88 8.62 14.97
N PHE A 15 12.10 7.42 14.41
CA PHE A 15 13.35 7.07 13.74
C PHE A 15 13.32 7.37 12.24
N ILE A 16 12.32 6.87 11.51
CA ILE A 16 12.26 6.96 10.03
C ILE A 16 12.04 8.40 9.58
N LYS A 17 11.13 9.15 10.23
CA LYS A 17 10.80 10.50 9.77
C LYS A 17 11.99 11.46 9.75
N PRO A 18 12.78 11.62 10.83
CA PRO A 18 13.95 12.50 10.79
C PRO A 18 15.07 11.92 9.92
N LEU A 19 15.32 10.61 9.99
CA LEU A 19 16.40 9.96 9.25
C LEU A 19 16.22 10.08 7.73
N PHE A 20 14.99 9.98 7.23
CA PHE A 20 14.69 10.06 5.79
C PHE A 20 13.91 11.33 5.40
N ARG A 21 13.86 12.32 6.29
CA ARG A 21 13.16 13.61 6.11
C ARG A 21 11.81 13.44 5.40
N VAL A 22 10.96 12.58 5.96
CA VAL A 22 9.73 12.15 5.30
C VAL A 22 8.76 13.33 5.15
N GLU A 23 8.42 13.63 3.91
CA GLU A 23 7.48 14.65 3.48
C GLU A 23 6.21 13.99 2.95
N VAL A 24 5.04 14.48 3.35
CA VAL A 24 3.75 13.90 3.00
C VAL A 24 2.97 14.90 2.17
N ILE A 25 2.49 14.47 1.01
CA ILE A 25 1.73 15.31 0.06
C ILE A 25 0.37 14.64 -0.18
N GLY A 26 -0.70 15.45 -0.26
CA GLY A 26 -2.03 14.94 -0.58
C GLY A 26 -2.70 14.18 0.56
N LYS A 27 -2.32 14.43 1.81
CA LYS A 27 -2.87 13.73 2.98
C LYS A 27 -4.39 13.88 3.10
N GLU A 28 -4.91 15.01 2.64
CA GLU A 28 -6.32 15.35 2.50
C GLU A 28 -7.09 14.41 1.56
N HIS A 29 -6.42 13.73 0.62
CA HIS A 29 -7.05 12.74 -0.24
C HIS A 29 -7.30 11.41 0.45
N PHE A 30 -6.73 11.18 1.65
CA PHE A 30 -6.86 9.91 2.36
C PHE A 30 -8.26 9.80 3.00
N PRO A 31 -9.12 8.86 2.55
CA PRO A 31 -10.46 8.70 3.09
C PRO A 31 -10.43 8.29 4.57
N MET A 32 -11.07 9.06 5.44
CA MET A 32 -11.04 8.83 6.89
C MET A 32 -11.97 7.70 7.35
N ASP A 33 -12.90 7.28 6.49
CA ASP A 33 -13.83 6.20 6.70
C ASP A 33 -14.00 5.34 5.44
N GLY A 34 -14.80 4.28 5.54
CA GLY A 34 -15.05 3.36 4.42
C GLY A 34 -13.87 2.45 4.08
N ALA A 35 -14.10 1.52 3.15
CA ALA A 35 -13.10 0.59 2.66
C ALA A 35 -12.12 1.30 1.72
N VAL A 36 -10.82 1.14 1.93
CA VAL A 36 -9.79 1.78 1.10
C VAL A 36 -8.80 0.74 0.60
N LEU A 37 -8.59 0.70 -0.72
CA LEU A 37 -7.51 -0.02 -1.34
C LEU A 37 -6.38 0.96 -1.67
N LEU A 38 -5.34 0.99 -0.84
CA LEU A 38 -4.16 1.81 -1.06
C LEU A 38 -3.18 1.05 -1.97
N CYS A 39 -2.86 1.63 -3.13
CA CYS A 39 -1.96 1.04 -4.11
C CYS A 39 -0.73 1.91 -4.29
N SER A 40 0.47 1.37 -4.03
CA SER A 40 1.73 2.12 -4.17
C SER A 40 2.73 1.40 -5.08
N ASN A 41 3.66 2.17 -5.67
CA ASN A 41 4.90 1.61 -6.22
C ASN A 41 5.77 1.00 -5.11
N HIS A 42 6.65 0.05 -5.47
CA HIS A 42 7.55 -0.59 -4.51
C HIS A 42 9.01 -0.54 -4.97
N ILE A 43 9.84 0.27 -4.32
CA ILE A 43 11.26 0.48 -4.63
C ILE A 43 12.21 0.08 -3.48
N ASN A 44 11.71 -0.10 -2.25
CA ASN A 44 12.50 -0.47 -1.07
C ASN A 44 11.68 -1.26 -0.02
N ASN A 45 12.35 -2.12 0.76
CA ASN A 45 11.74 -2.77 1.91
C ASN A 45 11.26 -1.76 2.98
N LEU A 46 11.74 -0.52 2.93
CA LEU A 46 11.30 0.58 3.77
C LEU A 46 9.99 1.24 3.28
N ASP A 47 9.46 0.91 2.11
CA ASP A 47 8.19 1.53 1.65
C ASP A 47 7.01 1.20 2.57
N PRO A 48 6.72 -0.07 2.94
CA PRO A 48 5.60 -0.37 3.83
C PRO A 48 5.66 0.38 5.18
N PRO A 49 6.79 0.37 5.94
CA PRO A 49 6.85 1.12 7.19
C PRO A 49 6.78 2.63 6.95
N THR A 50 7.40 3.17 5.89
CA THR A 50 7.38 4.62 5.60
C THR A 50 5.96 5.11 5.29
N ILE A 51 5.19 4.38 4.49
CA ILE A 51 3.78 4.70 4.21
C ILE A 51 2.94 4.51 5.49
N GLY A 52 3.18 3.42 6.23
CA GLY A 52 2.43 3.10 7.45
C GLY A 52 2.53 4.17 8.54
N ILE A 53 3.71 4.75 8.76
CA ILE A 53 3.89 5.78 9.80
C ILE A 53 3.21 7.10 9.46
N VAL A 54 3.05 7.44 8.18
CA VAL A 54 2.41 8.70 7.75
C VAL A 54 0.93 8.57 7.43
N SER A 55 0.45 7.35 7.23
CA SER A 55 -0.96 7.05 6.99
C SER A 55 -1.84 7.50 8.17
N PRO A 56 -2.97 8.19 7.94
CA PRO A 56 -3.94 8.52 8.99
C PRO A 56 -4.63 7.30 9.61
N ARG A 57 -4.78 6.21 8.84
CA ARG A 57 -5.49 4.98 9.24
C ARG A 57 -4.55 3.78 9.29
N GLN A 58 -4.96 2.73 10.01
CA GLN A 58 -4.22 1.47 10.06
C GLN A 58 -4.14 0.88 8.66
N LEU A 59 -2.94 0.57 8.20
CA LEU A 59 -2.76 -0.17 6.95
C LEU A 59 -2.68 -1.67 7.25
N ARG A 60 -3.29 -2.47 6.40
CA ARG A 60 -3.15 -3.93 6.37
C ARG A 60 -2.37 -4.32 5.12
N PHE A 61 -1.11 -4.69 5.27
CA PHE A 61 -0.25 -5.04 4.14
C PHE A 61 -0.30 -6.53 3.81
N MET A 62 -0.28 -6.85 2.52
CA MET A 62 0.04 -8.21 2.06
C MET A 62 1.56 -8.39 2.10
N ALA A 63 2.06 -9.29 2.96
CA ALA A 63 3.49 -9.51 3.13
C ALA A 63 3.86 -10.99 2.98
N LYS A 64 5.03 -11.26 2.42
CA LYS A 64 5.56 -12.63 2.21
C LYS A 64 5.53 -13.46 3.49
N GLU A 65 4.98 -14.68 3.42
CA GLU A 65 4.87 -15.61 4.56
C GLU A 65 6.22 -15.83 5.26
N GLU A 66 7.32 -15.85 4.50
CA GLU A 66 8.67 -16.05 5.02
C GLU A 66 9.08 -14.97 6.03
N LEU A 67 8.55 -13.74 5.92
CA LEU A 67 8.81 -12.66 6.89
C LEU A 67 8.19 -12.95 8.25
N PHE A 68 7.12 -13.74 8.30
CA PHE A 68 6.44 -14.11 9.54
C PHE A 68 7.14 -15.26 10.28
N LYS A 69 8.05 -15.98 9.62
CA LYS A 69 8.84 -17.08 10.19
C LYS A 69 10.09 -16.60 10.93
N ILE A 70 10.53 -15.36 10.67
CA ILE A 70 11.71 -14.77 11.33
C ILE A 70 11.22 -14.01 12.58
N PRO A 71 11.61 -14.37 13.81
CA PRO A 71 10.99 -13.83 15.03
C PRO A 71 10.94 -12.29 15.10
N VAL A 72 12.07 -11.63 14.79
CA VAL A 72 12.17 -10.16 14.82
C VAL A 72 11.30 -9.52 13.74
N PHE A 73 11.37 -10.01 12.50
CA PHE A 73 10.55 -9.47 11.41
C PHE A 73 9.07 -9.76 11.61
N SER A 74 8.70 -10.91 12.16
CA SER A 74 7.32 -11.29 12.47
C SER A 74 6.67 -10.27 13.41
N LEU A 75 7.38 -9.85 14.46
CA LEU A 75 6.92 -8.78 15.36
C LEU A 75 6.70 -7.47 14.60
N ILE A 76 7.65 -7.06 13.75
CA ILE A 76 7.59 -5.80 13.00
C ILE A 76 6.44 -5.82 11.97
N VAL A 77 6.34 -6.85 11.13
CA VAL A 77 5.33 -6.91 10.08
C VAL A 77 3.92 -7.04 10.66
N ARG A 78 3.75 -7.79 11.77
CA ARG A 78 2.48 -7.84 12.51
C ARG A 78 2.16 -6.50 13.16
N ALA A 79 3.16 -5.83 13.74
CA ALA A 79 2.99 -4.48 14.30
C ALA A 79 2.63 -3.44 13.23
N LEU A 80 3.00 -3.66 11.96
CA LEU A 80 2.59 -2.84 10.82
C LEU A 80 1.23 -3.24 10.24
N GLY A 81 0.54 -4.21 10.83
CA GLY A 81 -0.78 -4.69 10.40
C GLY A 81 -0.76 -5.68 9.23
N ALA A 82 0.42 -6.20 8.86
CA ALA A 82 0.57 -7.10 7.74
C ALA A 82 0.01 -8.51 8.02
N PHE A 83 -0.40 -9.19 6.95
CA PHE A 83 -0.82 -10.60 6.97
C PHE A 83 -0.05 -11.39 5.89
N PRO A 84 0.18 -12.70 6.12
CA PRO A 84 0.99 -13.51 5.23
C PRO A 84 0.31 -13.75 3.89
N VAL A 85 1.11 -13.80 2.83
CA VAL A 85 0.76 -14.29 1.50
C VAL A 85 1.84 -15.24 1.00
N LYS A 86 1.42 -16.37 0.43
CA LYS A 86 2.32 -17.34 -0.22
C LYS A 86 2.71 -16.84 -1.60
N ARG A 87 3.90 -17.23 -2.08
CA ARG A 87 4.35 -16.86 -3.44
C ARG A 87 3.34 -17.34 -4.49
N GLY A 88 2.89 -16.41 -5.33
CA GLY A 88 2.03 -16.68 -6.49
C GLY A 88 0.64 -16.08 -6.35
N PHE A 89 0.04 -15.74 -7.50
CA PHE A 89 -1.29 -15.12 -7.63
C PHE A 89 -2.45 -16.03 -7.18
N SER A 90 -2.14 -17.30 -6.88
CA SER A 90 -3.10 -18.35 -6.57
C SER A 90 -3.39 -18.51 -5.08
N ASP A 91 -2.85 -17.62 -4.22
CA ASP A 91 -3.17 -17.64 -2.80
C ASP A 91 -4.59 -17.10 -2.54
N ARG A 92 -5.57 -18.00 -2.74
CA ARG A 92 -6.99 -17.75 -2.51
C ARG A 92 -7.27 -17.30 -1.08
N GLU A 93 -6.46 -17.72 -0.12
CA GLU A 93 -6.62 -17.34 1.29
C GLU A 93 -6.24 -15.87 1.50
N ALA A 94 -5.13 -15.44 0.90
CA ALA A 94 -4.71 -14.04 0.92
C ALA A 94 -5.73 -13.12 0.23
N LEU A 95 -6.30 -13.54 -0.91
CA LEU A 95 -7.38 -12.80 -1.59
C LEU A 95 -8.64 -12.71 -0.73
N ARG A 96 -9.07 -13.82 -0.10
CA ARG A 96 -10.22 -13.83 0.82
C ARG A 96 -9.98 -12.92 2.02
N THR A 97 -8.77 -12.93 2.57
CA THR A 97 -8.39 -12.08 3.70
C THR A 97 -8.41 -10.61 3.31
N GLY A 98 -7.87 -10.26 2.14
CA GLY A 98 -7.95 -8.89 1.60
C GLY A 98 -9.39 -8.41 1.42
N LEU A 99 -10.27 -9.25 0.84
CA LEU A 99 -11.70 -8.91 0.70
C LEU A 99 -12.39 -8.76 2.07
N LYS A 100 -12.03 -9.58 3.06
CA LYS A 100 -12.55 -9.46 4.43
C LYS A 100 -12.15 -8.12 5.06
N ILE A 101 -10.87 -7.74 4.96
CA ILE A 101 -10.36 -6.44 5.45
C ILE A 101 -11.15 -5.28 4.83
N LEU A 102 -11.35 -5.31 3.51
CA LEU A 102 -12.12 -4.28 2.82
C LEU A 102 -13.59 -4.28 3.25
N LYS A 103 -14.22 -5.45 3.40
CA LYS A 103 -15.59 -5.58 3.92
C LYS A 103 -15.74 -5.02 5.35
N GLU A 104 -14.71 -5.15 6.17
CA GLU A 104 -14.62 -4.58 7.52
C GLU A 104 -14.35 -3.06 7.52
N ARG A 105 -14.38 -2.41 6.34
CA ARG A 105 -14.13 -0.97 6.14
C ARG A 105 -12.75 -0.54 6.64
N GLU A 106 -11.77 -1.44 6.56
CA GLU A 106 -10.37 -1.14 6.85
C GLU A 106 -9.60 -0.71 5.58
N VAL A 107 -8.30 -0.41 5.74
CA VAL A 107 -7.41 -0.06 4.64
C VAL A 107 -6.54 -1.24 4.27
N LEU A 108 -6.77 -1.82 3.08
CA LEU A 108 -5.88 -2.81 2.49
C LEU A 108 -4.81 -2.07 1.68
N ALA A 109 -3.54 -2.30 2.02
CA ALA A 109 -2.40 -1.70 1.31
C ALA A 109 -1.65 -2.76 0.51
N ILE A 110 -1.46 -2.50 -0.79
CA ILE A 110 -0.81 -3.41 -1.71
C ILE A 110 0.19 -2.67 -2.61
N PHE A 111 1.14 -3.46 -3.13
CA PHE A 111 2.06 -3.04 -4.18
C PHE A 111 1.67 -3.81 -5.45
N PRO A 112 0.99 -3.18 -6.42
CA PRO A 112 0.42 -3.90 -7.56
C PRO A 112 1.45 -4.67 -8.40
N GLU A 113 2.70 -4.23 -8.40
CA GLU A 113 3.83 -4.90 -9.08
C GLU A 113 4.13 -6.31 -8.51
N GLY A 114 3.69 -6.61 -7.28
CA GLY A 114 3.91 -7.88 -6.57
C GLY A 114 5.36 -8.15 -6.15
N THR A 115 6.30 -7.33 -6.61
CA THR A 115 7.71 -7.35 -6.23
C THR A 115 8.25 -5.93 -6.20
N ARG A 116 9.38 -5.77 -5.52
CA ARG A 116 10.15 -4.54 -5.54
C ARG A 116 10.82 -4.33 -6.91
N SER A 117 10.72 -3.13 -7.44
CA SER A 117 11.47 -2.66 -8.60
C SER A 117 12.97 -2.62 -8.28
N LYS A 118 13.78 -3.19 -9.18
CA LYS A 118 15.24 -3.17 -9.08
C LYS A 118 15.87 -1.93 -9.72
N THR A 119 15.18 -1.33 -10.69
CA THR A 119 15.62 -0.12 -11.40
C THR A 119 15.10 1.16 -10.74
N GLY A 120 14.13 1.05 -9.83
CA GLY A 120 13.43 2.20 -9.24
C GLY A 120 12.35 2.77 -10.16
N GLU A 121 12.10 2.14 -11.31
CA GLU A 121 11.00 2.47 -12.21
C GLU A 121 9.75 1.64 -11.89
N LEU A 122 8.58 2.18 -12.22
CA LEU A 122 7.32 1.50 -12.03
C LEU A 122 7.17 0.34 -13.04
N GLY A 123 7.10 -0.88 -12.54
CA GLY A 123 6.90 -2.10 -13.33
C GLY A 123 5.46 -2.31 -13.77
N LYS A 124 5.21 -3.49 -14.36
CA LYS A 124 3.86 -3.93 -14.75
C LYS A 124 3.06 -4.33 -13.51
N GLY A 125 1.82 -3.84 -13.42
CA GLY A 125 0.89 -4.26 -12.38
C GLY A 125 0.35 -5.68 -12.61
N LEU A 126 0.10 -6.39 -11.52
CA LEU A 126 -0.61 -7.67 -11.51
C LEU A 126 -2.10 -7.44 -11.23
N ALA A 127 -2.95 -8.33 -11.73
CA ALA A 127 -4.42 -8.22 -11.70
C ALA A 127 -5.06 -8.04 -10.30
N GLY A 128 -4.31 -8.17 -9.21
CA GLY A 128 -4.84 -8.16 -7.83
C GLY A 128 -5.40 -6.85 -7.38
N ALA A 129 -4.75 -5.76 -7.76
CA ALA A 129 -5.25 -4.44 -7.43
C ALA A 129 -6.62 -4.23 -8.08
N GLY A 130 -6.74 -4.54 -9.37
CA GLY A 130 -8.01 -4.50 -10.07
C GLY A 130 -9.03 -5.52 -9.55
N PHE A 131 -8.60 -6.72 -9.15
CA PHE A 131 -9.48 -7.71 -8.52
C PHE A 131 -10.13 -7.15 -7.25
N PHE A 132 -9.35 -6.58 -6.33
CA PHE A 132 -9.89 -5.98 -5.11
C PHE A 132 -10.77 -4.78 -5.40
N ALA A 133 -10.34 -3.90 -6.32
CA ALA A 133 -11.10 -2.74 -6.73
C ALA A 133 -12.46 -3.11 -7.36
N LEU A 134 -12.54 -4.20 -8.12
CA LEU A 134 -13.77 -4.62 -8.78
C LEU A 134 -14.67 -5.52 -7.91
N ARG A 135 -14.13 -6.16 -6.87
CA ARG A 135 -14.85 -7.13 -6.01
C ARG A 135 -15.19 -6.62 -4.62
N SER A 136 -14.99 -5.34 -4.35
CA SER A 136 -15.36 -4.70 -3.09
C SER A 136 -15.87 -3.29 -3.34
N ASP A 137 -16.56 -2.70 -2.36
CA ASP A 137 -17.01 -1.30 -2.43
C ASP A 137 -15.93 -0.31 -1.97
N CYS A 138 -14.66 -0.69 -2.08
CA CYS A 138 -13.57 0.20 -1.71
C CYS A 138 -13.42 1.36 -2.71
N VAL A 139 -12.94 2.48 -2.19
CA VAL A 139 -12.28 3.49 -3.01
C VAL A 139 -10.81 3.11 -3.16
N VAL A 140 -10.23 3.38 -4.33
CA VAL A 140 -8.81 3.12 -4.58
C VAL A 140 -8.03 4.40 -4.33
N LEU A 141 -7.05 4.35 -3.43
CA LEU A 141 -6.16 5.46 -3.13
C LEU A 141 -4.79 5.21 -3.79
N PRO A 142 -4.48 5.85 -4.94
CA PRO A 142 -3.15 5.76 -5.51
C PRO A 142 -2.14 6.47 -4.60
N CYS A 143 -0.99 5.83 -4.41
CA CYS A 143 0.11 6.32 -3.59
C CYS A 143 1.41 6.22 -4.39
N ALA A 144 2.30 7.18 -4.20
CA ALA A 144 3.65 7.13 -4.75
C ALA A 144 4.69 7.40 -3.67
N VAL A 145 5.77 6.62 -3.70
CA VAL A 145 6.96 6.81 -2.89
C VAL A 145 8.11 7.21 -3.81
N VAL A 146 8.62 8.42 -3.60
CA VAL A 146 9.82 8.94 -4.27
C VAL A 146 10.92 9.04 -3.21
N SER A 147 11.91 8.15 -3.31
CA SER A 147 13.01 8.12 -2.36
C SER A 147 14.26 7.45 -2.94
N SER A 148 15.42 7.87 -2.41
CA SER A 148 16.68 7.14 -2.54
C SER A 148 17.01 6.33 -1.27
N TYR A 149 16.24 6.51 -0.20
CA TYR A 149 16.48 5.99 1.16
C TYR A 149 17.92 6.17 1.66
N LYS A 150 18.57 7.27 1.24
CA LYS A 150 19.84 7.70 1.82
C LYS A 150 19.57 8.49 3.10
N PRO A 151 20.36 8.29 4.17
CA PRO A 151 20.25 9.09 5.39
C PRO A 151 20.25 10.59 5.10
N PHE A 152 19.37 11.31 5.77
CA PHE A 152 19.14 12.75 5.69
C PHE A 152 18.74 13.29 4.31
N ARG A 153 18.38 12.40 3.36
CA ARG A 153 17.76 12.77 2.07
C ARG A 153 16.25 12.64 2.17
N LYS A 154 15.54 13.54 1.48
CA LYS A 154 14.08 13.57 1.49
C LYS A 154 13.49 12.30 0.90
N THR A 155 12.44 11.81 1.56
CA THR A 155 11.52 10.80 1.06
C THR A 155 10.14 11.42 0.97
N LYS A 156 9.53 11.40 -0.21
CA LYS A 156 8.17 11.88 -0.40
C LYS A 156 7.22 10.68 -0.40
N VAL A 157 6.16 10.77 0.41
CA VAL A 157 4.99 9.90 0.32
C VAL A 157 3.83 10.75 -0.19
N ILE A 158 3.32 10.41 -1.37
CA ILE A 158 2.29 11.17 -2.05
C ILE A 158 1.02 10.32 -2.10
N PHE A 159 -0.06 10.82 -1.52
CA PHE A 159 -1.40 10.26 -1.69
C PHE A 159 -2.13 11.05 -2.79
N GLY A 160 -2.48 10.39 -3.88
CA GLY A 160 -3.26 10.99 -4.96
C GLY A 160 -4.76 11.04 -4.64
N PRO A 161 -5.57 11.70 -5.49
CA PRO A 161 -7.02 11.69 -5.35
C PRO A 161 -7.58 10.26 -5.35
N ALA A 162 -8.49 9.97 -4.42
CA ALA A 162 -9.15 8.67 -4.35
C ALA A 162 -10.06 8.45 -5.57
N ILE A 163 -10.08 7.24 -6.09
CA ILE A 163 -10.80 6.83 -7.29
C ILE A 163 -11.95 5.92 -6.88
N ASP A 164 -13.17 6.29 -7.25
CA ASP A 164 -14.33 5.40 -7.12
C ASP A 164 -14.42 4.46 -8.33
N PHE A 165 -14.34 3.15 -8.06
CA PHE A 165 -14.41 2.12 -9.09
C PHE A 165 -15.84 1.68 -9.46
N THR A 166 -16.88 2.27 -8.86
CA THR A 166 -18.29 1.92 -9.09
C THR A 166 -18.67 1.99 -10.58
N SER A 167 -18.26 3.04 -11.29
CA SER A 167 -18.55 3.19 -12.72
C SER A 167 -17.84 2.14 -13.58
N TYR A 168 -16.64 1.70 -13.19
CA TYR A 168 -15.88 0.67 -13.90
C TYR A 168 -16.44 -0.74 -13.66
N ARG A 169 -16.97 -1.01 -12.45
CA ARG A 169 -17.68 -2.26 -12.13
C ARG A 169 -18.88 -2.48 -13.07
N ASN A 170 -19.63 -1.41 -13.36
CA ASN A 170 -20.77 -1.47 -14.28
C ASN A 170 -20.36 -1.73 -15.74
N LYS A 171 -19.18 -1.22 -16.14
CA LYS A 171 -18.61 -1.45 -17.47
C LYS A 171 -17.97 -2.83 -17.65
N LYS A 172 -17.94 -3.67 -16.60
CA LYS A 172 -17.38 -5.04 -16.60
C LYS A 172 -15.95 -5.13 -17.17
N ILE A 173 -15.10 -4.14 -16.87
CA ILE A 173 -13.69 -4.19 -17.26
C ILE A 173 -12.96 -5.36 -16.58
N SER A 174 -11.87 -5.82 -17.18
CA SER A 174 -11.05 -6.88 -16.59
C SER A 174 -10.26 -6.39 -15.36
N ALA A 175 -9.78 -7.33 -14.55
CA ALA A 175 -8.95 -7.01 -13.39
C ALA A 175 -7.59 -6.43 -13.80
N GLU A 176 -7.07 -6.85 -14.95
CA GLU A 176 -5.88 -6.31 -15.58
C GLU A 176 -6.11 -4.85 -16.00
N GLU A 177 -7.18 -4.55 -16.73
CA GLU A 177 -7.53 -3.19 -17.16
C GLU A 177 -7.75 -2.25 -15.96
N ALA A 178 -8.43 -2.74 -14.91
CA ALA A 178 -8.59 -1.99 -13.67
C ALA A 178 -7.25 -1.71 -13.00
N THR A 179 -6.34 -2.68 -12.98
CA THR A 179 -4.98 -2.50 -12.45
C THR A 179 -4.21 -1.48 -13.26
N ASP A 180 -4.26 -1.53 -14.60
CA ASP A 180 -3.54 -0.61 -15.46
C ASP A 180 -3.97 0.85 -15.25
N LYS A 181 -5.26 1.08 -14.97
CA LYS A 181 -5.75 2.40 -14.55
C LYS A 181 -5.11 2.87 -13.25
N ILE A 182 -5.07 2.00 -12.24
CA ILE A 182 -4.43 2.31 -10.95
C ILE A 182 -2.94 2.62 -11.15
N MET A 183 -2.26 1.81 -11.94
CA MET A 183 -0.84 1.99 -12.27
C MET A 183 -0.58 3.29 -13.03
N THR A 184 -1.51 3.71 -13.89
CA THR A 184 -1.44 4.99 -14.59
C THR A 184 -1.48 6.15 -13.60
N GLU A 185 -2.37 6.12 -12.61
CA GLU A 185 -2.40 7.16 -11.57
C GLU A 185 -1.14 7.17 -10.71
N ILE A 186 -0.61 6.00 -10.33
CA ILE A 186 0.68 5.92 -9.61
C ILE A 186 1.81 6.52 -10.47
N ARG A 187 1.83 6.25 -11.78
CA ARG A 187 2.82 6.81 -12.72
C ARG A 187 2.71 8.34 -12.78
N ASN A 188 1.49 8.87 -12.92
CA ASN A 188 1.25 10.31 -12.95
C ASN A 188 1.76 10.99 -11.66
N LEU A 189 1.54 10.37 -10.50
CA LEU A 189 2.08 10.86 -9.23
C LEU A 189 3.62 10.82 -9.21
N LEU A 190 4.23 9.73 -9.68
CA LEU A 190 5.67 9.64 -9.77
C LEU A 190 6.24 10.73 -10.68
N GLU A 191 5.73 10.88 -11.90
CA GLU A 191 6.21 11.88 -12.87
C GLU A 191 6.07 13.32 -12.34
N LYS A 192 4.98 13.62 -11.62
CA LYS A 192 4.74 14.95 -11.05
C LYS A 192 5.70 15.31 -9.90
N TYR A 193 6.15 14.35 -9.11
CA TYR A 193 6.86 14.60 -7.85
C TYR A 193 8.30 14.05 -7.79
N ARG A 194 8.78 13.42 -8.87
CA ARG A 194 10.16 12.92 -8.98
C ARG A 194 11.19 14.04 -8.99
#